data_AF-A0A7X3MMA4-F1
#
_entry.id   AF-A0A7X3MMA4-F1
#
_cell.length_a   1.000
_cell.length_b   1.000
_cell.length_c   1.000
_cell.angle_alpha   90.00
_cell.angle_beta   90.00
_cell.angle_gamma   90.00
#
_symmetry.space_group_name_H-M   'P 1'
#
loop_
_entity.id
_entity.type
_entity.pdbx_description
1 polymer ?
#
loop_
_entity_poly.entity_id
_entity_poly.type
_entity_poly.pdbx_seq_one_letter_code
_entity_poly.pdbx_strand_id
1 'polypeptide(L)'
;MTRYNSMEVEVIKLGLRDIEDLGLSSKDALEKSVVWLRDKYETTGDVRYLDKAVWHIYAYLEMGYPYESGKAEFQAVLDALGEKEEEVFPKRSWGSLEEDAD
;
A
#
# COMPACT_ATOMS: atom_id res chain seq x y z
N MET A 1 0.47 9.70 15.37
CA MET A 1 -0.61 10.03 14.42
C MET A 1 -0.47 9.01 13.31
N THR A 2 -1.46 8.14 13.11
CA THR A 2 -1.36 7.04 12.15
C THR A 2 -1.42 7.62 10.72
N ARG A 3 -0.51 7.22 9.82
CA ARG A 3 -0.51 7.70 8.42
C ARG A 3 -1.67 7.16 7.58
N TYR A 4 -2.41 6.20 8.12
CA TYR A 4 -3.61 5.64 7.52
C TYR A 4 -4.68 6.71 7.27
N ASN A 5 -5.16 6.80 6.03
CA ASN A 5 -6.28 7.64 5.63
C ASN A 5 -7.29 6.78 4.87
N SER A 6 -8.39 6.41 5.54
CA SER A 6 -9.39 5.49 4.98
C SER A 6 -10.02 6.01 3.69
N MET A 7 -10.27 7.32 3.57
CA MET A 7 -10.87 7.88 2.36
C MET A 7 -9.94 7.71 1.15
N GLU A 8 -8.66 8.04 1.32
CA GLU A 8 -7.67 7.91 0.23
C GLU A 8 -7.47 6.45 -0.17
N VAL A 9 -7.42 5.54 0.81
CA VAL A 9 -7.29 4.09 0.56
C VAL A 9 -8.51 3.55 -0.20
N GLU A 10 -9.74 3.92 0.17
CA GLU A 10 -10.96 3.53 -0.56
C GLU A 10 -11.00 4.09 -1.98
N VAL A 11 -10.57 5.34 -2.19
CA VAL A 11 -10.49 5.94 -3.54
C VAL A 11 -9.49 5.19 -4.42
N ILE A 12 -8.33 4.82 -3.87
CA ILE A 12 -7.33 4.01 -4.58
C ILE A 12 -7.93 2.65 -4.97
N LYS A 13 -8.58 1.94 -4.03
CA LYS A 13 -9.24 0.66 -4.31
C LYS A 13 -10.32 0.75 -5.38
N LEU A 14 -11.13 1.82 -5.37
CA LEU A 14 -12.12 2.08 -6.41
C LEU A 14 -11.49 2.21 -7.80
N GLY A 15 -10.41 3.00 -7.93
CA GLY A 15 -9.72 3.16 -9.21
C GLY A 15 -9.05 1.88 -9.73
N LEU A 16 -8.70 0.94 -8.86
CA LEU A 16 -8.12 -0.34 -9.27
C LEU A 16 -9.14 -1.32 -9.85
N ARG A 17 -10.41 -1.26 -9.40
CA ARG A 17 -11.48 -2.07 -9.99
C ARG A 17 -11.68 -1.73 -11.47
N ASP A 18 -11.60 -0.44 -11.80
CA ASP A 18 -11.65 0.02 -13.19
C ASP A 18 -10.48 -0.52 -14.04
N ILE A 19 -9.32 -0.77 -13.42
CA ILE A 19 -8.12 -1.32 -14.08
C ILE A 19 -8.27 -2.84 -14.30
N GLU A 20 -8.84 -3.56 -13.35
CA GLU A 20 -9.15 -5.00 -13.48
C GLU A 20 -10.16 -5.25 -14.60
N ASP A 21 -11.16 -4.37 -14.76
CA ASP A 21 -12.14 -4.41 -15.86
C ASP A 21 -11.48 -4.28 -17.25
N LEU A 22 -10.27 -3.70 -17.31
CA LEU A 22 -9.45 -3.60 -18.52
C LEU A 22 -8.50 -4.81 -18.70
N GLY A 23 -8.58 -5.82 -17.84
CA GLY A 23 -7.74 -7.02 -17.87
C GLY A 23 -6.32 -6.81 -17.34
N LEU A 24 -6.08 -5.74 -16.58
CA LEU A 24 -4.78 -5.44 -15.97
C LEU A 24 -4.74 -5.91 -14.51
N SER A 25 -3.54 -6.25 -14.01
CA SER A 25 -3.33 -6.65 -12.61
C SER A 25 -3.34 -5.43 -11.70
N SER A 26 -4.36 -5.30 -10.86
CA SER A 26 -4.44 -4.31 -9.76
C SER A 26 -3.28 -4.45 -8.78
N LYS A 27 -2.86 -5.69 -8.48
CA LYS A 27 -1.67 -5.99 -7.68
C LYS A 27 -0.42 -5.35 -8.29
N ASP A 28 -0.14 -5.61 -9.56
CA ASP A 28 1.04 -5.06 -10.25
C ASP A 28 0.96 -3.54 -10.36
N ALA A 29 -0.24 -3.00 -10.58
CA ALA A 29 -0.48 -1.56 -10.63
C ALA A 29 -0.14 -0.90 -9.30
N LEU A 30 -0.55 -1.51 -8.19
CA LEU A 30 -0.22 -1.05 -6.84
C LEU A 30 1.27 -1.10 -6.55
N GLU A 31 1.93 -2.24 -6.82
CA GLU A 31 3.38 -2.37 -6.61
C GLU A 31 4.15 -1.30 -7.42
N LYS A 32 3.80 -1.10 -8.69
CA LYS A 32 4.39 -0.05 -9.54
C LYS A 32 4.10 1.36 -9.04
N SER A 33 2.90 1.60 -8.49
CA SER A 33 2.54 2.91 -7.94
C SER A 33 3.37 3.27 -6.72
N VAL A 34 3.65 2.29 -5.84
CA VAL A 34 4.50 2.46 -4.65
C VAL A 34 5.92 2.85 -5.07
N VAL A 35 6.51 2.12 -6.02
CA VAL A 35 7.84 2.43 -6.58
C VAL A 35 7.87 3.85 -7.15
N TRP A 36 6.90 4.18 -8.01
CA TRP A 36 6.85 5.50 -8.65
C TRP A 36 6.73 6.64 -7.63
N LEU A 37 5.93 6.46 -6.58
CA LEU A 37 5.76 7.46 -5.51
C LEU A 37 7.05 7.65 -4.71
N ARG A 38 7.76 6.57 -4.37
CA ARG A 38 9.09 6.66 -3.76
C ARG A 38 10.07 7.42 -4.66
N ASP A 39 10.16 7.07 -5.94
CA ASP A 39 11.05 7.74 -6.89
C ASP A 39 10.72 9.25 -7.03
N LYS A 40 9.42 9.61 -6.93
CA LYS A 40 8.99 11.01 -6.87
C LYS A 40 9.45 11.71 -5.60
N TYR A 41 9.38 11.04 -4.45
CA TYR A 41 9.97 11.58 -3.22
C TYR A 41 11.49 11.80 -3.40
N GLU A 42 12.23 10.83 -3.92
CA GLU A 42 13.69 10.94 -4.10
C GLU A 42 14.07 12.12 -5.02
N THR A 43 13.27 12.35 -6.06
CA THR A 43 13.51 13.44 -7.01
C THR A 43 13.15 14.81 -6.45
N THR A 44 12.13 14.91 -5.59
CA THR A 44 11.51 16.19 -5.20
C THR A 44 11.75 16.59 -3.74
N GLY A 45 12.09 15.63 -2.88
CA GLY A 45 12.13 15.78 -1.43
C GLY A 45 10.75 15.93 -0.76
N ASP A 46 9.64 15.80 -1.50
CA ASP A 46 8.30 16.02 -0.95
C ASP A 46 7.75 14.77 -0.28
N VAL A 47 7.77 14.76 1.06
CA VAL A 47 7.33 13.64 1.90
C VAL A 47 5.90 13.18 1.63
N ARG A 48 5.04 14.05 1.06
CA ARG A 48 3.65 13.70 0.73
C ARG A 48 3.56 12.56 -0.29
N TYR A 49 4.61 12.32 -1.08
CA TYR A 49 4.66 11.15 -1.95
C TYR A 49 4.84 9.84 -1.17
N LEU A 50 5.61 9.86 -0.08
CA LEU A 50 5.74 8.70 0.81
C LEU A 50 4.43 8.44 1.57
N ASP A 51 3.73 9.49 2.00
CA ASP A 51 2.37 9.35 2.58
C ASP A 51 1.43 8.63 1.62
N LYS A 52 1.42 9.06 0.36
CA LYS A 52 0.63 8.39 -0.69
C LYS A 52 1.09 6.96 -0.94
N ALA A 53 2.39 6.69 -0.91
CA ALA A 53 2.91 5.34 -1.10
C ALA A 53 2.37 4.42 0.01
N VAL A 54 2.38 4.89 1.26
CA VAL A 54 1.77 4.17 2.40
C VAL A 54 0.28 3.89 2.16
N TRP A 55 -0.50 4.83 1.62
CA TRP A 55 -1.90 4.58 1.28
C TRP A 55 -2.08 3.51 0.20
N HIS A 56 -1.21 3.46 -0.81
CA HIS A 56 -1.21 2.38 -1.80
C HIS A 56 -0.83 1.04 -1.17
N ILE A 57 0.11 1.00 -0.22
CA ILE A 57 0.44 -0.23 0.52
C ILE A 57 -0.76 -0.69 1.35
N TYR A 58 -1.48 0.21 2.03
CA TYR A 58 -2.71 -0.18 2.72
C TYR A 58 -3.78 -0.72 1.76
N ALA A 59 -4.01 -0.06 0.61
CA ALA A 59 -4.93 -0.57 -0.41
C ALA A 59 -4.54 -1.98 -0.87
N TYR A 60 -3.25 -2.22 -1.11
CA TYR A 60 -2.69 -3.52 -1.47
C TYR A 60 -3.00 -4.59 -0.42
N LEU A 61 -2.79 -4.27 0.87
CA LEU A 61 -3.07 -5.19 1.97
C LEU A 61 -4.57 -5.43 2.19
N GLU A 62 -5.38 -4.38 2.08
CA GLU A 62 -6.85 -4.44 2.19
C GLU A 62 -7.51 -5.23 1.07
N MET A 63 -6.89 -5.27 -0.10
CA MET A 63 -7.31 -6.11 -1.22
C MET A 63 -6.87 -7.57 -1.06
N GLY A 64 -6.21 -7.93 0.05
CA GLY A 64 -5.85 -9.30 0.39
C GLY A 64 -4.52 -9.77 -0.22
N TYR A 65 -3.72 -8.87 -0.79
CA TYR A 65 -2.43 -9.27 -1.32
C TYR A 65 -1.40 -9.45 -0.20
N PRO A 66 -0.54 -10.47 -0.28
CA PRO A 66 0.40 -10.78 0.79
C PRO A 66 1.50 -9.71 0.86
N TYR A 67 1.73 -9.17 2.06
CA TYR A 67 2.77 -8.18 2.34
C TYR A 67 4.15 -8.60 1.81
N GLU A 68 4.50 -9.89 2.00
CA GLU A 68 5.79 -10.46 1.58
C GLU A 68 6.07 -10.34 0.07
N SER A 69 5.04 -10.22 -0.79
CA SER A 69 5.25 -10.02 -2.24
C SER A 69 5.81 -8.62 -2.57
N GLY A 70 5.45 -7.58 -1.82
CA GLY A 70 5.90 -6.21 -2.05
C GLY A 70 6.95 -5.70 -1.05
N LYS A 71 7.39 -6.58 -0.12
CA LYS A 71 8.17 -6.21 1.07
C LYS A 71 9.40 -5.36 0.80
N ALA A 72 10.16 -5.65 -0.25
CA ALA A 72 11.36 -4.87 -0.56
C ALA A 72 11.02 -3.41 -0.86
N GLU A 73 9.97 -3.18 -1.66
CA GLU A 73 9.52 -1.83 -2.01
C GLU A 73 8.83 -1.13 -0.83
N PHE A 74 8.07 -1.89 -0.03
CA PHE A 74 7.41 -1.36 1.17
C PHE A 74 8.45 -0.93 2.20
N GLN A 75 9.49 -1.74 2.43
CA GLN A 75 10.59 -1.40 3.33
C GLN A 75 11.35 -0.16 2.83
N ALA A 76 11.58 -0.02 1.53
CA ALA A 76 12.23 1.18 0.99
C ALA A 76 11.44 2.47 1.27
N VAL A 77 10.10 2.42 1.24
CA VAL A 77 9.24 3.54 1.65
C VAL A 77 9.37 3.83 3.14
N LEU A 78 9.36 2.79 3.98
CA LEU A 78 9.49 2.93 5.44
C LEU A 78 10.86 3.47 5.85
N ASP A 79 11.93 2.99 5.22
CA ASP A 79 13.30 3.48 5.44
C ASP A 79 13.42 4.97 5.09
N ALA A 80 12.80 5.39 3.97
CA ALA A 80 12.74 6.80 3.57
C ALA A 80 11.93 7.67 4.56
N LEU A 81 10.92 7.10 5.21
CA LEU A 81 10.15 7.74 6.27
C LEU A 81 10.86 7.73 7.63
N GLY A 82 11.85 6.84 7.82
CA GLY A 82 12.45 6.57 9.13
C GLY A 82 11.50 5.89 10.12
N GLU A 83 10.52 5.14 9.60
CA GLU A 83 9.47 4.48 10.38
C GLU A 83 9.62 2.97 10.35
N LYS A 84 9.08 2.28 11.37
CA LYS A 84 9.10 0.81 11.43
C LYS A 84 7.80 0.23 10.88
N GLU A 85 7.90 -0.96 10.30
CA GLU A 85 6.74 -1.69 9.80
C GLU A 85 5.64 -1.82 10.87
N GLU A 86 5.98 -2.16 12.11
CA GLU A 86 4.98 -2.36 13.16
C GLU A 86 4.28 -1.07 13.61
N GLU A 87 4.90 0.08 13.37
CA GLU A 87 4.33 1.39 13.69
C GLU A 87 3.34 1.84 12.62
N VAL A 88 3.58 1.47 11.37
CA VAL A 88 2.73 1.83 10.21
C VAL A 88 1.69 0.74 9.95
N PHE A 89 2.08 -0.52 9.91
CA PHE A 89 1.25 -1.68 9.60
C PHE A 89 1.12 -2.59 10.83
N PRO A 90 0.37 -2.19 11.88
CA PRO A 90 0.21 -3.02 13.07
C PRO A 90 -0.43 -4.38 12.68
N LYS A 91 0.13 -5.47 13.21
CA LYS A 91 -0.11 -6.89 12.85
C LYS A 91 -1.55 -7.44 13.03
N ARG A 92 -2.62 -6.64 12.90
CA ARG A 92 -4.00 -7.05 13.26
C ARG A 92 -5.16 -6.56 12.38
N SER A 93 -4.97 -6.11 11.15
CA SER A 93 -6.13 -5.68 10.33
C SER A 93 -6.23 -6.24 8.91
N TRP A 94 -5.23 -6.94 8.40
CA TRP A 94 -5.16 -7.27 6.96
C TRP A 94 -5.21 -8.77 6.64
N GLY A 95 -5.69 -9.58 7.59
CA GLY A 95 -5.77 -11.04 7.44
C GLY A 95 -6.59 -11.66 8.57
N SER A 96 -7.92 -11.57 8.47
CA SER A 96 -8.86 -12.40 9.23
C SER A 96 -10.11 -12.61 8.36
N LEU A 97 -9.92 -13.20 7.19
CA LEU A 97 -10.97 -13.88 6.44
C LEU A 97 -10.51 -15.31 6.22
N GLU A 98 -10.30 -16.05 7.31
CA GLU A 98 -10.21 -17.50 7.31
C GLU A 98 -10.21 -17.96 8.78
N GLU A 99 -11.41 -18.30 9.27
CA GLU A 99 -11.73 -19.41 10.18
C GLU A 99 -13.19 -19.24 10.67
N ASP A 100 -14.13 -19.34 9.74
CA ASP A 100 -15.53 -19.69 10.03
C ASP A 100 -15.99 -20.70 8.96
N ALA A 101 -15.34 -21.86 8.94
CA ALA A 101 -15.79 -23.06 8.24
C ALA A 101 -15.10 -24.30 8.85
N ASP A 102 -15.59 -24.75 10.00
CA ASP A 102 -16.16 -26.11 10.19
C ASP A 102 -16.87 -26.21 11.56
#